data_AF-A0A7V9UVI1-F1
#
_entry.id   AF-A0A7V9UVI1-F1
#
_cell.length_a   1.000
_cell.length_b   1.000
_cell.length_c   1.000
_cell.angle_alpha   90.00
_cell.angle_beta   90.00
_cell.angle_gamma   90.00
#
_symmetry.space_group_name_H-M   'P 1'
#
loop_
_entity.id
_entity.type
_entity.pdbx_description
1 polymer ?
#
loop_
_entity_poly.entity_id
_entity_poly.type
_entity_poly.pdbx_seq_one_letter_code
_entity_poly.pdbx_strand_id
1 'polypeptide(L)'
;MTNFDDYQAPEEINRWRTFALGIGGILSIIILGIAVIFPESREQALRSWLLGFIFWGGIGIGCLGVLILQYLTGGAWGVVTRRILEAGSRTIPILFLLFFPIMFGVTFLYEWTHLDDEIVRWRQPYLSAQWFIVRAVLYFILWYLMAHFLNKWSAQQDAANNYDEAAKPLADAGKFSGPALVFFVLVVSFAAIDWVMTLDPHWYST
;
A
#
# COMPACT_ATOMS: atom_id res chain seq x y z
N MET A 1 -22.25 1.54 29.45
CA MET A 1 -21.05 1.00 28.79
C MET A 1 -21.55 0.24 27.58
N THR A 2 -21.29 0.74 26.37
CA THR A 2 -21.65 0.08 25.12
C THR A 2 -20.88 -1.23 25.03
N ASN A 3 -21.58 -2.34 24.81
CA ASN A 3 -20.91 -3.63 24.65
C ASN A 3 -20.29 -3.69 23.26
N PHE A 4 -18.96 -3.71 23.17
CA PHE A 4 -18.26 -3.70 21.87
C PHE A 4 -18.53 -4.98 21.05
N ASP A 5 -18.98 -6.05 21.70
CA ASP A 5 -19.42 -7.28 21.02
C ASP A 5 -20.65 -7.06 20.12
N ASP A 6 -21.48 -6.05 20.39
CA ASP A 6 -22.67 -5.75 19.59
C ASP A 6 -22.35 -5.05 18.26
N TYR A 7 -21.10 -4.59 18.05
CA TYR A 7 -20.66 -3.87 16.85
C TYR A 7 -19.62 -4.65 16.03
N GLN A 8 -19.59 -5.97 16.19
CA GLN A 8 -18.80 -6.85 15.33
C GLN A 8 -19.32 -6.80 13.89
N ALA A 9 -18.42 -7.04 12.93
CA ALA A 9 -18.83 -7.25 11.56
C ALA A 9 -19.78 -8.47 11.48
N PRO A 10 -20.86 -8.41 10.68
CA PRO A 10 -21.74 -9.56 10.46
C PRO A 10 -20.94 -10.81 10.05
N GLU A 11 -21.35 -11.99 10.52
CA GLU A 11 -20.63 -13.24 10.25
C GLU A 11 -20.47 -13.53 8.75
N GLU A 12 -21.40 -13.05 7.92
CA GLU A 12 -21.32 -13.15 6.47
C GLU A 12 -20.04 -12.51 5.92
N ILE A 13 -19.57 -11.42 6.53
CA ILE A 13 -18.32 -10.75 6.14
C ILE A 13 -17.13 -11.66 6.41
N ASN A 14 -17.12 -12.41 7.51
CA ASN A 14 -16.06 -13.38 7.80
C ASN A 14 -16.02 -14.49 6.75
N ARG A 15 -17.18 -14.96 6.30
CA ARG A 15 -17.27 -15.96 5.22
C ARG A 15 -16.69 -15.42 3.92
N TRP A 16 -17.09 -14.22 3.49
CA TRP A 16 -16.57 -13.59 2.28
C TRP A 16 -15.07 -13.31 2.36
N ARG A 17 -14.57 -12.87 3.52
CA ARG A 17 -13.13 -12.68 3.78
C ARG A 17 -12.37 -13.99 3.58
N THR A 18 -12.83 -15.08 4.19
CA THR A 18 -12.17 -16.39 4.07
C THR A 18 -12.19 -16.91 2.64
N PHE A 19 -13.32 -16.76 1.92
CA PHE A 19 -13.38 -17.13 0.51
C PHE A 19 -12.44 -16.29 -0.37
N ALA A 20 -12.43 -14.97 -0.18
CA ALA A 20 -11.56 -14.07 -0.95
C ALA A 20 -10.08 -14.38 -0.70
N LEU A 21 -9.67 -14.58 0.55
CA LEU A 21 -8.30 -14.95 0.91
C LEU A 21 -7.92 -16.35 0.39
N GLY A 22 -8.83 -17.32 0.49
CA GLY A 22 -8.61 -18.67 0.00
C GLY A 22 -8.42 -18.73 -1.52
N ILE A 23 -9.38 -18.18 -2.27
CA ILE A 23 -9.32 -18.13 -3.73
C ILE A 23 -8.13 -17.29 -4.18
N GLY A 24 -7.95 -16.10 -3.61
CA GLY A 24 -6.83 -15.21 -3.94
C GLY A 24 -5.47 -15.84 -3.65
N GLY A 25 -5.33 -16.54 -2.53
CA GLY A 25 -4.12 -17.28 -2.17
C GLY A 25 -3.83 -18.43 -3.14
N ILE A 26 -4.84 -19.23 -3.50
CA ILE A 26 -4.70 -20.33 -4.46
C ILE A 26 -4.29 -19.80 -5.84
N LEU A 27 -4.99 -18.79 -6.36
CA LEU A 27 -4.66 -18.19 -7.66
C LEU A 27 -3.26 -17.55 -7.64
N SER A 28 -2.87 -16.94 -6.53
CA SER A 28 -1.53 -16.40 -6.34
C SER A 28 -0.46 -17.48 -6.45
N ILE A 29 -0.65 -18.60 -5.75
CA ILE A 29 0.27 -19.75 -5.80
C ILE A 29 0.35 -20.32 -7.22
N ILE A 30 -0.78 -20.41 -7.93
CA ILE A 30 -0.82 -20.90 -9.31
C ILE A 30 0.00 -19.98 -10.23
N ILE A 31 -0.22 -18.66 -10.17
CA ILE A 31 0.51 -17.70 -11.02
C ILE A 31 2.02 -17.75 -10.71
N LEU A 32 2.40 -17.79 -9.44
CA LEU A 32 3.81 -17.89 -9.04
C LEU A 32 4.41 -19.24 -9.44
N GLY A 33 3.66 -20.33 -9.33
CA GLY A 33 4.05 -21.65 -9.80
C GLY A 33 4.30 -21.68 -11.32
N ILE A 34 3.41 -21.06 -12.10
CA ILE A 34 3.60 -20.91 -13.56
C ILE A 34 4.89 -20.14 -13.86
N ALA A 35 5.13 -19.02 -13.17
CA ALA A 35 6.33 -18.19 -13.38
C ALA A 35 7.65 -18.92 -13.04
N VAL A 36 7.61 -19.85 -12.09
CA VAL A 36 8.77 -20.68 -11.71
C VAL A 36 8.97 -21.84 -12.68
N ILE A 37 7.90 -22.57 -13.03
CA ILE A 37 7.96 -23.79 -13.84
C ILE A 37 8.19 -23.48 -15.32
N PHE A 38 7.62 -22.38 -15.83
CA PHE A 38 7.67 -22.01 -17.26
C PHE A 38 8.41 -20.69 -17.44
N PRO A 39 9.74 -20.70 -17.71
CA PRO A 39 10.54 -19.48 -17.87
C PRO A 39 10.00 -18.54 -18.95
N GLU A 40 9.52 -19.07 -20.07
CA GLU A 40 8.93 -18.31 -21.18
C GLU A 40 7.70 -17.48 -20.77
N SER A 41 6.97 -17.92 -19.74
CA SER A 41 5.77 -17.26 -19.23
C SER A 41 6.05 -16.33 -18.05
N ARG A 42 7.29 -16.31 -17.53
CA ARG A 42 7.66 -15.62 -16.29
C ARG A 42 7.41 -14.12 -16.35
N GLU A 43 7.87 -13.48 -17.43
CA GLU A 43 7.70 -12.05 -17.64
C GLU A 43 6.21 -11.68 -17.73
N GLN A 44 5.43 -12.44 -18.50
CA GLN A 44 3.99 -12.20 -18.63
C GLN A 44 3.24 -12.38 -17.31
N ALA A 45 3.62 -13.38 -16.51
CA ALA A 45 3.07 -13.60 -15.18
C ALA A 45 3.38 -12.43 -14.25
N LEU A 46 4.61 -11.92 -14.24
CA LEU A 46 5.01 -10.75 -13.44
C LEU A 46 4.35 -9.45 -13.89
N ARG A 47 4.16 -9.23 -15.21
CA ARG A 47 3.41 -8.08 -15.74
C ARG A 47 1.95 -8.11 -15.29
N SER A 48 1.33 -9.27 -15.36
CA SER A 48 -0.06 -9.49 -14.91
C SER A 48 -0.17 -9.32 -13.38
N TRP A 49 0.84 -9.78 -12.64
CA TRP A 49 0.96 -9.57 -11.21
C TRP A 49 1.08 -8.09 -10.84
N LEU A 50 1.96 -7.35 -11.52
CA LEU A 50 2.13 -5.92 -11.33
C LEU A 50 0.82 -5.16 -11.55
N LEU A 51 0.07 -5.48 -12.61
CA LEU A 51 -1.23 -4.87 -12.89
C LEU A 51 -2.21 -5.05 -11.71
N GLY A 52 -2.36 -6.29 -11.24
CA GLY A 52 -3.21 -6.59 -10.08
C GLY A 52 -2.72 -5.91 -8.81
N PHE A 53 -1.41 -5.90 -8.58
CA PHE A 53 -0.78 -5.23 -7.45
C PHE A 53 -1.04 -3.72 -7.48
N ILE A 54 -0.87 -3.05 -8.61
CA ILE A 54 -1.12 -1.60 -8.73
C ILE A 54 -2.60 -1.28 -8.49
N PHE A 55 -3.51 -2.10 -9.00
CA PHE A 55 -4.95 -1.91 -8.80
C PHE A 55 -5.34 -2.01 -7.31
N TRP A 56 -5.03 -3.14 -6.67
CA TRP A 56 -5.39 -3.36 -5.26
C TRP A 56 -4.54 -2.54 -4.29
N GLY A 57 -3.26 -2.35 -4.61
CA GLY A 57 -2.34 -1.48 -3.90
C GLY A 57 -2.79 -0.02 -3.93
N GLY A 58 -3.23 0.46 -5.09
CA GLY A 58 -3.81 1.80 -5.25
C GLY A 58 -5.03 2.03 -4.35
N ILE A 59 -5.88 1.01 -4.17
CA ILE A 59 -7.01 1.09 -3.23
C ILE A 59 -6.52 1.22 -1.78
N GLY A 60 -5.61 0.34 -1.33
CA GLY A 60 -5.11 0.38 0.06
C GLY A 60 -4.32 1.66 0.39
N ILE A 61 -3.41 2.06 -0.51
CA ILE A 61 -2.64 3.30 -0.40
C ILE A 61 -3.55 4.53 -0.51
N GLY A 62 -4.54 4.49 -1.41
CA GLY A 62 -5.55 5.55 -1.56
C GLY A 62 -6.41 5.73 -0.30
N CYS A 63 -6.83 4.63 0.34
CA CYS A 63 -7.53 4.68 1.62
C CYS A 63 -6.70 5.38 2.70
N LEU A 64 -5.39 5.09 2.77
CA LEU A 64 -4.48 5.78 3.68
C LEU A 64 -4.38 7.28 3.36
N GLY A 65 -4.23 7.65 2.09
CA GLY A 65 -4.16 9.06 1.67
C GLY A 65 -5.41 9.86 2.06
N VAL A 66 -6.60 9.30 1.80
CA VAL A 66 -7.88 9.94 2.17
C VAL A 66 -8.04 9.98 3.69
N LEU A 67 -7.58 8.95 4.42
CA LEU A 67 -7.60 8.95 5.89
C LEU A 67 -6.75 10.07 6.48
N ILE A 68 -5.52 10.24 5.98
CA ILE A 68 -4.63 11.35 6.37
C ILE A 68 -5.32 12.70 6.11
N LEU A 69 -5.88 12.87 4.91
CA LEU A 69 -6.60 14.09 4.52
C LEU A 69 -7.80 14.38 5.45
N GLN A 70 -8.56 13.35 5.82
CA GLN A 70 -9.71 13.49 6.70
C GLN A 70 -9.29 13.98 8.09
N TYR A 71 -8.26 13.38 8.68
CA TYR A 71 -7.74 13.82 9.98
C TYR A 71 -7.14 15.23 9.93
N LEU A 72 -6.53 15.62 8.81
CA LEU A 72 -5.98 16.96 8.61
C LEU A 72 -7.08 18.03 8.51
N THR A 73 -8.16 17.74 7.79
CA THR A 73 -9.23 18.71 7.52
C THR A 73 -10.32 18.75 8.59
N GLY A 74 -10.49 17.66 9.35
CA GLY A 74 -11.53 17.56 10.38
C GLY A 74 -12.96 17.55 9.85
N GLY A 75 -13.16 17.31 8.55
CA GLY A 75 -14.48 17.39 7.91
C GLY A 75 -15.46 16.30 8.38
N ALA A 76 -16.72 16.69 8.58
CA ALA A 76 -17.80 15.81 9.06
C ALA A 76 -18.10 14.62 8.14
N TRP A 77 -17.83 14.73 6.83
CA TRP A 77 -17.95 13.62 5.86
C TRP A 77 -17.12 12.40 6.26
N GLY A 78 -16.04 12.62 7.00
CA GLY A 78 -15.17 11.57 7.50
C GLY A 78 -15.83 10.64 8.51
N VAL A 79 -16.88 11.08 9.23
CA VAL A 79 -17.52 10.26 10.26
C VAL A 79 -18.06 8.95 9.67
N VAL A 80 -18.59 9.01 8.44
CA VAL A 80 -19.16 7.83 7.76
C VAL A 80 -18.08 7.01 7.03
N THR A 81 -17.04 7.66 6.50
CA THR A 81 -16.03 7.00 5.65
C THR A 81 -14.84 6.46 6.43
N ARG A 82 -14.52 7.03 7.60
CA ARG A 82 -13.28 6.77 8.36
C ARG A 82 -13.05 5.29 8.63
N ARG A 83 -14.08 4.52 9.01
CA ARG A 83 -13.93 3.09 9.31
C ARG A 83 -13.56 2.25 8.09
N ILE A 84 -14.11 2.59 6.93
CA ILE A 84 -13.78 1.94 5.65
C ILE A 84 -12.34 2.27 5.27
N LEU A 85 -11.94 3.54 5.40
CA LEU A 85 -10.57 4.00 5.11
C LEU A 85 -9.54 3.38 6.07
N GLU A 86 -9.86 3.28 7.36
CA GLU A 86 -9.06 2.57 8.37
C GLU A 86 -8.91 1.10 8.03
N ALA A 87 -10.00 0.41 7.67
CA ALA A 87 -9.94 -0.98 7.22
C ALA A 87 -9.07 -1.14 5.95
N GLY A 88 -9.24 -0.27 4.95
CA GLY A 88 -8.43 -0.28 3.73
C GLY A 88 -6.95 -0.02 3.98
N SER A 89 -6.62 0.98 4.80
CA SER A 89 -5.22 1.30 5.15
C SER A 89 -4.51 0.17 5.92
N ARG A 90 -5.26 -0.66 6.66
CA ARG A 90 -4.71 -1.83 7.37
C ARG A 90 -4.31 -2.99 6.46
N THR A 91 -4.56 -2.88 5.15
CA THR A 91 -4.09 -3.85 4.15
C THR A 91 -2.64 -3.65 3.73
N ILE A 92 -1.99 -2.55 4.11
CA ILE A 92 -0.59 -2.23 3.74
C ILE A 92 0.40 -3.38 4.03
N PRO A 93 0.34 -4.09 5.19
CA PRO A 93 1.21 -5.26 5.41
C PRO A 93 0.98 -6.40 4.41
N ILE A 94 -0.27 -6.62 3.99
CA ILE A 94 -0.60 -7.63 2.97
C ILE A 94 -0.04 -7.19 1.62
N LEU A 95 -0.18 -5.90 1.28
CA LEU A 95 0.39 -5.34 0.04
C LEU A 95 1.91 -5.49 0.01
N PHE A 96 2.60 -5.32 1.13
CA PHE A 96 4.05 -5.56 1.21
C PHE A 96 4.41 -7.00 0.88
N LEU A 97 3.66 -7.98 1.39
CA LEU A 97 3.85 -9.39 1.05
C LEU A 97 3.58 -9.66 -0.44
N LEU A 98 2.54 -9.06 -0.99
CA LEU A 98 2.20 -9.17 -2.41
C LEU A 98 3.21 -8.46 -3.33
N PHE A 99 4.07 -7.62 -2.79
CA PHE A 99 5.14 -6.97 -3.55
C PHE A 99 6.37 -7.88 -3.75
N PHE A 100 6.50 -8.98 -3.00
CA PHE A 100 7.67 -9.86 -3.07
C PHE A 100 7.94 -10.43 -4.46
N PRO A 101 6.93 -10.90 -5.23
CA PRO A 101 7.16 -11.35 -6.60
C PRO A 101 7.77 -10.28 -7.50
N ILE A 102 7.42 -9.00 -7.28
CA ILE A 102 8.02 -7.87 -8.01
C ILE A 102 9.47 -7.66 -7.56
N MET A 103 9.76 -7.72 -6.25
CA MET A 103 11.13 -7.56 -5.72
C MET A 103 12.10 -8.63 -6.24
N PHE A 104 11.69 -9.89 -6.24
CA PHE A 104 12.52 -10.98 -6.78
C PHE A 104 12.47 -11.04 -8.31
N GLY A 105 11.43 -10.46 -8.89
CA GLY A 105 11.18 -10.40 -10.33
C GLY A 105 11.77 -9.19 -11.05
N VAL A 106 12.47 -8.28 -10.35
CA VAL A 106 12.92 -6.98 -10.91
C VAL A 106 13.67 -7.17 -12.23
N THR A 107 14.61 -8.10 -12.29
CA THR A 107 15.40 -8.39 -13.49
C THR A 107 14.62 -9.08 -14.61
N PHE A 108 13.41 -9.57 -14.36
CA PHE A 108 12.56 -10.14 -15.42
C PHE A 108 11.50 -9.16 -15.88
N LEU A 109 11.14 -8.19 -15.04
CA LEU A 109 10.03 -7.28 -15.28
C LEU A 109 10.47 -5.96 -15.90
N TYR A 110 11.64 -5.44 -15.52
CA TYR A 110 12.10 -4.11 -15.90
C TYR A 110 13.25 -4.17 -16.91
N GLU A 111 13.03 -3.53 -18.07
CA GLU A 111 13.96 -3.58 -19.21
C GLU A 111 15.32 -2.94 -18.91
N TRP A 112 15.34 -1.85 -18.10
CA TRP A 112 16.57 -1.15 -17.71
C TRP A 112 17.59 -2.01 -16.96
N THR A 113 17.22 -3.22 -16.53
CA THR A 113 18.14 -4.16 -15.88
C THR A 113 19.13 -4.82 -16.85
N HIS A 114 18.85 -4.82 -18.16
CA HIS A 114 19.68 -5.46 -19.20
C HIS A 114 20.14 -4.51 -20.31
N LEU A 115 19.63 -3.26 -20.32
CA LEU A 115 19.97 -2.28 -21.35
C LEU A 115 21.36 -1.68 -21.10
N ASP A 116 22.18 -1.63 -22.15
CA ASP A 116 23.42 -0.85 -22.21
C ASP A 116 23.21 0.39 -23.08
N ASP A 117 22.37 1.31 -22.61
CA ASP A 117 22.14 2.60 -23.24
C ASP A 117 22.72 3.75 -22.39
N GLU A 118 22.80 4.94 -22.98
CA GLU A 118 23.33 6.12 -22.29
C GLU A 118 22.39 6.61 -21.17
N ILE A 119 21.07 6.52 -21.37
CA ILE A 119 20.05 7.05 -20.47
C ILE A 119 20.03 6.29 -19.14
N VAL A 120 20.03 4.96 -19.20
CA VAL A 120 20.11 4.06 -18.06
C VAL A 120 21.44 4.26 -17.34
N ARG A 121 22.57 4.41 -18.06
CA ARG A 121 23.88 4.71 -17.45
C ARG A 121 23.89 5.99 -16.62
N TRP A 122 23.33 7.09 -17.14
CA TRP A 122 23.20 8.33 -16.37
C TRP A 122 22.29 8.20 -15.14
N ARG A 123 21.31 7.30 -15.19
CA ARG A 123 20.33 7.06 -14.12
C ARG A 123 20.68 5.87 -13.21
N GLN A 124 21.81 5.20 -13.41
CA GLN A 124 22.23 4.02 -12.64
C GLN A 124 22.10 4.16 -11.11
N PRO A 125 22.41 5.32 -10.48
CA PRO A 125 22.20 5.48 -9.04
C PRO A 125 20.74 5.28 -8.62
N TYR A 126 19.78 5.61 -9.49
CA TYR A 126 18.36 5.40 -9.26
C TYR A 126 17.89 4.04 -9.82
N LEU A 127 18.27 3.70 -11.05
CA LEU A 127 17.90 2.48 -11.78
C LEU A 127 18.87 1.32 -11.48
N SER A 128 18.99 1.00 -10.19
CA SER A 128 19.70 -0.19 -9.71
C SER A 128 18.72 -1.08 -8.97
N ALA A 129 18.77 -2.40 -9.21
CA ALA A 129 17.89 -3.36 -8.56
C ALA A 129 17.99 -3.30 -7.02
N GLN A 130 19.19 -3.09 -6.49
CA GLN A 130 19.41 -2.95 -5.04
C GLN A 130 18.71 -1.69 -4.51
N TRP A 131 18.92 -0.56 -5.19
CA TRP A 131 18.32 0.71 -4.77
C TRP A 131 16.81 0.75 -4.95
N PHE A 132 16.27 0.11 -6.00
CA PHE A 132 14.84 -0.10 -6.20
C PHE A 132 14.21 -0.84 -5.02
N ILE A 133 14.83 -1.95 -4.59
CA ILE A 133 14.34 -2.76 -3.45
C ILE A 133 14.39 -1.95 -2.15
N VAL A 134 15.50 -1.27 -1.86
CA VAL A 134 15.66 -0.44 -0.65
C VAL A 134 14.59 0.63 -0.59
N ARG A 135 14.36 1.34 -1.72
CA ARG A 135 13.32 2.36 -1.82
C ARG A 135 11.92 1.76 -1.61
N ALA A 136 11.61 0.65 -2.27
CA ALA A 136 10.32 -0.01 -2.11
C ALA A 136 10.04 -0.40 -0.64
N VAL A 137 11.02 -1.00 0.05
CA VAL A 137 10.90 -1.34 1.48
C VAL A 137 10.68 -0.07 2.32
N LEU A 138 11.41 1.01 2.03
CA LEU A 138 11.24 2.29 2.72
C LEU A 138 9.81 2.85 2.53
N TYR A 139 9.25 2.77 1.32
CA TYR A 139 7.88 3.22 1.04
C TYR A 139 6.87 2.47 1.92
N PHE A 140 6.99 1.14 1.98
CA PHE A 140 6.11 0.32 2.81
C PHE A 140 6.28 0.56 4.31
N ILE A 141 7.49 0.81 4.79
CA ILE A 141 7.73 1.20 6.20
C ILE A 141 7.02 2.52 6.49
N LEU A 142 7.18 3.53 5.63
CA LEU A 142 6.56 4.85 5.83
C LEU A 142 5.03 4.75 5.83
N TRP A 143 4.43 4.08 4.85
CA TRP A 143 2.98 3.89 4.82
C TRP A 143 2.47 3.04 5.99
N TYR A 144 3.21 2.00 6.38
CA TYR A 144 2.86 1.19 7.55
C TYR A 144 2.84 2.03 8.83
N LEU A 145 3.86 2.85 9.06
CA LEU A 145 3.91 3.73 10.23
C LEU A 145 2.75 4.72 10.23
N MET A 146 2.47 5.37 9.09
CA MET A 146 1.34 6.28 8.95
C MET A 146 0.01 5.58 9.25
N ALA A 147 -0.24 4.42 8.64
CA ALA A 147 -1.45 3.64 8.88
C ALA A 147 -1.54 3.18 10.35
N HIS A 148 -0.45 2.66 10.91
CA HIS A 148 -0.40 2.16 12.27
C HIS A 148 -0.77 3.24 13.29
N PHE A 149 -0.12 4.40 13.23
CA PHE A 149 -0.38 5.47 14.21
C PHE A 149 -1.80 6.04 14.08
N LEU A 150 -2.30 6.29 12.87
CA LEU A 150 -3.66 6.78 12.67
C LEU A 150 -4.72 5.79 13.18
N ASN A 151 -4.57 4.49 12.87
CA ASN A 151 -5.48 3.47 13.38
C ASN A 151 -5.37 3.29 14.91
N LYS A 152 -4.16 3.44 15.47
CA LYS A 152 -3.93 3.39 16.92
C LYS A 152 -4.64 4.53 17.64
N TRP A 153 -4.50 5.77 17.17
CA TRP A 153 -5.18 6.92 17.78
C TRP A 153 -6.70 6.85 17.60
N SER A 154 -7.17 6.32 16.47
CA SER A 154 -8.60 6.06 16.28
C SER A 154 -9.15 5.09 17.32
N ALA A 155 -8.47 3.96 17.55
CA ALA A 155 -8.87 2.99 18.57
C ALA A 155 -8.81 3.58 19.99
N GLN A 156 -7.84 4.46 20.28
CA GLN A 156 -7.79 5.20 21.55
C GLN A 156 -8.94 6.18 21.71
N GLN A 157 -9.35 6.85 20.62
CA GLN A 157 -10.50 7.73 20.62
C GLN A 157 -11.79 6.95 20.95
N ASP A 158 -11.93 5.73 20.44
CA ASP A 158 -13.10 4.88 20.69
C ASP A 158 -13.13 4.30 22.10
N ALA A 159 -11.98 4.08 22.72
CA ALA A 159 -11.86 3.54 24.06
C ALA A 159 -11.99 4.60 25.18
N ALA A 160 -12.04 5.88 24.82
CA ALA A 160 -12.13 6.99 25.77
C ALA A 160 -13.51 7.04 26.47
N ASN A 161 -13.53 7.36 27.77
CA ASN A 161 -14.76 7.39 28.56
C ASN A 161 -15.48 8.75 28.52
N ASN A 162 -14.77 9.80 28.13
CA ASN A 162 -15.27 11.17 28.08
C ASN A 162 -14.65 11.94 26.90
N TYR A 163 -15.21 13.12 26.64
CA TYR A 163 -14.79 13.98 25.53
C TYR A 163 -13.32 14.41 25.65
N ASP A 164 -12.87 14.76 26.85
CA ASP A 164 -11.52 15.27 27.08
C ASP A 164 -10.44 14.20 26.80
N GLU A 165 -10.72 12.94 27.18
CA GLU A 165 -9.88 11.78 26.84
C GLU A 165 -9.84 11.52 25.33
N ALA A 166 -10.98 11.63 24.65
CA ALA A 166 -11.09 11.42 23.20
C ALA A 166 -10.45 12.56 22.37
N ALA A 167 -10.41 13.77 22.93
CA ALA A 167 -9.87 14.95 22.26
C ALA A 167 -8.36 14.85 21.98
N LYS A 168 -7.61 14.21 22.88
CA LYS A 168 -6.15 14.08 22.75
C LYS A 168 -5.72 13.19 21.57
N PRO A 169 -6.19 11.93 21.42
CA PRO A 169 -5.89 11.11 20.25
C PRO A 169 -6.30 11.76 18.93
N LEU A 170 -7.45 12.44 18.91
CA LEU A 170 -7.90 13.16 17.73
C LEU A 170 -6.96 14.32 17.37
N ALA A 171 -6.51 15.09 18.36
CA ALA A 171 -5.55 16.17 18.15
C ALA A 171 -4.18 15.64 17.69
N ASP A 172 -3.72 14.52 18.24
CA ASP A 172 -2.46 13.89 17.84
C ASP A 172 -2.52 13.37 16.39
N ALA A 173 -3.63 12.73 16.01
CA ALA A 173 -3.87 12.31 14.63
C ALA A 173 -3.89 13.51 13.67
N GLY A 174 -4.57 14.60 14.02
CA GLY A 174 -4.60 15.83 13.22
C GLY A 174 -3.21 16.46 13.04
N LYS A 175 -2.43 16.58 14.12
CA LYS A 175 -1.05 17.13 14.08
C LYS A 175 -0.12 16.25 13.25
N PHE A 176 -0.26 14.93 13.34
CA PHE A 176 0.53 13.99 12.56
C PHE A 176 0.19 14.05 11.07
N SER A 177 -1.10 14.21 10.72
CA SER A 177 -1.56 14.19 9.34
C SER A 177 -0.97 15.30 8.46
N GLY A 178 -0.61 16.46 9.02
CA GLY A 178 0.02 17.55 8.26
C GLY A 178 1.32 17.13 7.56
N PRO A 179 2.39 16.82 8.31
CA PRO A 179 3.63 16.32 7.72
C PRO A 179 3.44 14.96 7.02
N ALA A 180 2.58 14.08 7.55
CA ALA A 180 2.33 12.77 6.94
C ALA A 180 1.79 12.90 5.51
N LEU A 181 0.94 13.89 5.21
CA LEU A 181 0.41 14.10 3.87
C LEU A 181 1.52 14.49 2.87
N VAL A 182 2.47 15.33 3.28
CA VAL A 182 3.62 15.71 2.44
C VAL A 182 4.46 14.49 2.10
N PHE A 183 4.84 13.70 3.12
CA PHE A 183 5.59 12.47 2.89
C PHE A 183 4.80 11.45 2.08
N PHE A 184 3.49 11.32 2.32
CA PHE A 184 2.62 10.43 1.57
C PHE A 184 2.65 10.75 0.07
N VAL A 185 2.47 12.02 -0.30
CA VAL A 185 2.49 12.44 -1.73
C VAL A 185 3.86 12.15 -2.34
N LEU A 186 4.96 12.50 -1.67
CA LEU A 186 6.31 12.24 -2.17
C LEU A 186 6.55 10.73 -2.38
N VAL A 187 6.20 9.91 -1.39
CA VAL A 187 6.37 8.45 -1.45
C VAL A 187 5.53 7.85 -2.58
N VAL A 188 4.29 8.29 -2.77
CA VAL A 188 3.43 7.84 -3.87
C VAL A 188 4.02 8.24 -5.22
N SER A 189 4.53 9.46 -5.36
CA SER A 189 5.19 9.91 -6.60
C SER A 189 6.40 9.05 -6.93
N PHE A 190 7.29 8.80 -5.97
CA PHE A 190 8.45 7.95 -6.20
C PHE A 190 8.08 6.48 -6.46
N ALA A 191 7.06 5.95 -5.79
CA ALA A 191 6.55 4.61 -6.03
C ALA A 191 5.92 4.48 -7.43
N ALA A 192 5.20 5.49 -7.91
CA ALA A 192 4.64 5.50 -9.26
C ALA A 192 5.75 5.55 -10.34
N ILE A 193 6.80 6.34 -10.09
CA ILE A 193 7.98 6.35 -10.96
C ILE A 193 8.61 4.96 -10.97
N ASP A 194 9.00 4.45 -9.80
CA ASP A 194 9.69 3.17 -9.67
C ASP A 194 8.87 2.03 -10.29
N TRP A 195 7.61 1.87 -9.90
CA TRP A 195 6.88 0.66 -10.21
C TRP A 195 6.27 0.65 -11.61
N VAL A 196 5.90 1.82 -12.14
CA VAL A 196 5.16 1.93 -13.41
C VAL A 196 5.98 2.67 -14.46
N MET A 197 6.45 3.89 -14.17
CA MET A 197 7.14 4.71 -15.16
C MET A 197 8.41 4.04 -15.67
N THR A 198 9.20 3.41 -14.78
CA THR A 198 10.44 2.74 -15.20
C THR A 198 10.22 1.42 -15.96
N LEU A 199 8.98 0.98 -16.21
CA LEU A 199 8.75 -0.10 -17.17
C LEU A 199 9.27 0.27 -18.56
N ASP A 200 9.19 1.56 -18.92
CA ASP A 200 9.85 2.14 -20.09
C ASP A 200 10.89 3.17 -19.61
N PRO A 201 12.20 2.83 -19.61
CA PRO A 201 13.23 3.75 -19.13
C PRO A 201 13.43 5.00 -19.99
N HIS A 202 12.90 5.00 -21.22
CA HIS A 202 12.98 6.13 -22.15
C HIS A 202 11.82 7.12 -21.99
N TRP A 203 10.76 6.73 -21.27
CA TRP A 203 9.59 7.57 -21.06
C TRP A 203 9.65 8.38 -19.76
N TYR A 204 9.13 9.60 -19.80
CA TYR A 204 9.13 10.55 -18.69
C TYR A 204 7.83 11.35 -18.64
N SER A 205 7.30 11.54 -17.43
CA SER A 205 6.19 12.46 -17.16
C SER A 205 6.30 13.00 -15.74
N THR A 206 5.93 14.26 -15.54
CA THR A 206 5.79 14.88 -14.21
C THR A 206 4.36 14.80 -13.72
#